data_AF-A0A6B0YXL6-F1
#
_entry.id   AF-A0A6B0YXL6-F1
#
_cell.length_a   1.000
_cell.length_b   1.000
_cell.length_c   1.000
_cell.angle_alpha   90.00
_cell.angle_beta   90.00
_cell.angle_gamma   90.00
#
_symmetry.space_group_name_H-M   'P 1'
#
loop_
_entity.id
_entity.type
_entity.pdbx_description
1 polymer ?
#
loop_
_entity_poly.entity_id
_entity_poly.type
_entity_poly.pdbx_seq_one_letter_code
_entity_poly.pdbx_strand_id
1 'polypeptide(L)'
;MREVSRVQMVFRVFIHVILRMCVTMLRLLINKLSLAIFGVLIVVGAIVAAISMAPPQKSVEGQVEQHSMEELTVQFSTAPLPLSLPFLHVSSYDIQWTSVGTGESWTTQGEITISGVTEGTDAVSYTVKGLDPERVYRFRTRGKNLLGAGPWSDWFPSNGLVPGPGPTPTPEPTATPTPTPTPQTETNTVYFNTDDRPTVGESITAQLTLSEDAYTNLGDWQWQISETALSDWTDITGLDTEDTASYTPVSTDVGSFLRVYVTYTDEYGILKRGLSPTIGPVQE
;
A
#
# COMPACT_ATOMS: atom_id res chain seq x y z
N MET A 1 -42.21 -94.67 -0.61
CA MET A 1 -42.92 -93.43 -0.99
C MET A 1 -42.63 -92.23 -0.08
N ARG A 2 -42.57 -92.38 1.25
CA ARG A 2 -42.36 -91.25 2.19
C ARG A 2 -40.95 -90.58 2.10
N GLU A 3 -39.91 -91.38 1.90
CA GLU A 3 -38.50 -90.94 1.72
C GLU A 3 -38.30 -90.12 0.44
N VAL A 4 -38.78 -90.61 -0.71
CA VAL A 4 -38.68 -89.92 -2.02
C VAL A 4 -39.37 -88.56 -1.99
N SER A 5 -40.52 -88.45 -1.30
CA SER A 5 -41.25 -87.18 -1.14
C SER A 5 -40.48 -86.16 -0.30
N ARG A 6 -39.76 -86.61 0.75
CA ARG A 6 -38.90 -85.75 1.58
C ARG A 6 -37.68 -85.23 0.80
N VAL A 7 -37.02 -86.09 0.04
CA VAL A 7 -35.87 -85.69 -0.80
C VAL A 7 -36.30 -84.68 -1.88
N GLN A 8 -37.45 -84.91 -2.53
CA GLN A 8 -38.02 -83.97 -3.50
C GLN A 8 -38.41 -82.63 -2.87
N MET A 9 -38.92 -82.63 -1.63
CA MET A 9 -39.26 -81.42 -0.90
C MET A 9 -38.00 -80.60 -0.53
N VAL A 10 -36.95 -81.26 -0.03
CA VAL A 10 -35.68 -80.61 0.31
C VAL A 10 -34.99 -80.06 -0.94
N PHE A 11 -34.99 -80.81 -2.05
CA PHE A 11 -34.43 -80.36 -3.32
C PHE A 11 -35.18 -79.15 -3.90
N ARG A 12 -36.52 -79.13 -3.80
CA ARG A 12 -37.35 -77.97 -4.19
C ARG A 12 -37.06 -76.74 -3.34
N VAL A 13 -36.94 -76.90 -2.02
CA VAL A 13 -36.59 -75.79 -1.12
C VAL A 13 -35.19 -75.28 -1.44
N PHE A 14 -34.23 -76.17 -1.66
CA PHE A 14 -32.86 -75.81 -2.02
C PHE A 14 -32.78 -75.03 -3.34
N ILE A 15 -33.48 -75.47 -4.39
CA ILE A 15 -33.60 -74.74 -5.66
C ILE A 15 -34.25 -73.37 -5.45
N HIS A 16 -35.33 -73.28 -4.65
CA HIS A 16 -35.98 -72.01 -4.38
C HIS A 16 -35.08 -71.03 -3.63
N VAL A 17 -34.26 -71.52 -2.69
CA VAL A 17 -33.28 -70.70 -1.96
C VAL A 17 -32.18 -70.21 -2.90
N ILE A 18 -31.61 -71.08 -3.73
CA ILE A 18 -30.60 -70.70 -4.74
C ILE A 18 -31.17 -69.69 -5.73
N LEU A 19 -32.39 -69.93 -6.25
CA LEU A 19 -33.03 -69.02 -7.20
C LEU A 19 -33.32 -67.66 -6.56
N ARG A 20 -33.78 -67.63 -5.30
CA ARG A 20 -33.96 -66.38 -4.55
C ARG A 20 -32.62 -65.66 -4.32
N MET A 21 -31.56 -66.38 -3.99
CA MET A 21 -30.22 -65.81 -3.86
C MET A 21 -29.71 -65.24 -5.20
N CYS A 22 -29.84 -65.99 -6.30
CA CYS A 22 -29.45 -65.54 -7.65
C CYS A 22 -30.22 -64.29 -8.09
N VAL A 23 -31.54 -64.25 -7.86
CA VAL A 23 -32.36 -63.06 -8.17
C VAL A 23 -31.95 -61.87 -7.33
N THR A 24 -31.63 -62.07 -6.04
CA THR A 24 -31.17 -61.00 -5.15
C THR A 24 -29.79 -60.49 -5.55
N MET A 25 -28.87 -61.39 -5.88
CA MET A 25 -27.52 -61.05 -6.38
C MET A 25 -27.59 -60.33 -7.72
N LEU A 26 -28.45 -60.76 -8.65
CA LEU A 26 -28.66 -60.10 -9.93
C LEU A 26 -29.24 -58.67 -9.75
N ARG A 27 -30.21 -58.50 -8.83
CA ARG A 27 -30.74 -57.16 -8.49
C ARG A 27 -29.66 -56.25 -7.91
N LEU A 28 -28.81 -56.76 -7.03
CA LEU A 28 -27.69 -55.99 -6.47
C LEU A 28 -26.67 -55.61 -7.54
N LEU A 29 -26.38 -56.52 -8.48
CA LEU A 29 -25.44 -56.27 -9.58
C LEU A 29 -25.99 -55.20 -10.54
N ILE A 30 -27.28 -55.27 -10.90
CA ILE A 30 -27.95 -54.29 -11.75
C ILE A 30 -27.98 -52.92 -11.06
N ASN A 31 -28.29 -52.85 -9.76
CA ASN A 31 -28.31 -51.59 -9.02
C ASN A 31 -26.91 -50.96 -8.94
N LYS A 32 -25.87 -51.77 -8.72
CA LYS A 32 -24.47 -51.28 -8.72
C LYS A 32 -24.04 -50.78 -10.10
N LEU A 33 -24.39 -51.50 -11.17
CA LEU A 33 -24.08 -51.09 -12.53
C LEU A 33 -24.85 -49.81 -12.90
N SER A 34 -26.11 -49.70 -12.52
CA SER A 34 -26.93 -48.49 -12.71
C SER A 34 -26.34 -47.30 -11.98
N LEU A 35 -25.86 -47.47 -10.74
CA LEU A 35 -25.25 -46.40 -9.96
C LEU A 35 -23.90 -45.96 -10.55
N ALA A 36 -23.10 -46.91 -11.06
CA ALA A 36 -21.85 -46.61 -11.76
C ALA A 36 -22.09 -45.86 -13.08
N ILE A 37 -23.09 -46.29 -13.88
CA ILE A 37 -23.48 -45.63 -15.12
C ILE A 37 -24.03 -44.23 -14.83
N PHE A 38 -24.87 -44.06 -13.80
CA PHE A 38 -25.34 -42.75 -13.36
C PHE A 38 -24.17 -41.85 -12.93
N GLY A 39 -23.20 -42.39 -12.19
CA GLY A 39 -22.00 -41.66 -11.81
C GLY A 39 -21.19 -41.20 -13.02
N VAL A 40 -20.97 -42.08 -14.00
CA VAL A 40 -20.27 -41.73 -15.25
C VAL A 40 -21.04 -40.71 -16.07
N LEU A 41 -22.36 -40.83 -16.20
CA LEU A 41 -23.21 -39.86 -16.91
C LEU A 41 -23.25 -38.49 -16.21
N ILE A 42 -23.24 -38.46 -14.88
CA ILE A 42 -23.13 -37.20 -14.12
C ILE A 42 -21.76 -36.56 -14.37
N VAL A 43 -20.69 -37.34 -14.36
CA VAL A 43 -19.32 -36.86 -14.63
C VAL A 43 -19.16 -36.39 -16.07
N VAL A 44 -19.65 -37.15 -17.05
CA VAL A 44 -19.66 -36.76 -18.47
C VAL A 44 -20.56 -35.55 -18.69
N GLY A 45 -21.73 -35.48 -18.05
CA GLY A 45 -22.61 -34.32 -18.08
C GLY A 45 -21.95 -33.07 -17.48
N ALA A 46 -21.22 -33.21 -16.38
CA ALA A 46 -20.45 -32.14 -15.77
C ALA A 46 -19.25 -31.72 -16.64
N ILE A 47 -18.57 -32.67 -17.28
CA ILE A 47 -17.48 -32.41 -18.24
C ILE A 47 -18.03 -31.74 -19.51
N VAL A 48 -19.15 -32.19 -20.06
CA VAL A 48 -19.80 -31.56 -21.22
C VAL A 48 -20.35 -30.18 -20.86
N ALA A 49 -20.88 -29.99 -19.65
CA ALA A 49 -21.25 -28.67 -19.15
C ALA A 49 -20.02 -27.76 -18.97
N ALA A 50 -18.87 -28.31 -18.58
CA ALA A 50 -17.59 -27.59 -18.48
C ALA A 50 -16.95 -27.30 -19.85
N ILE A 51 -17.09 -28.18 -20.84
CA ILE A 51 -16.71 -27.95 -22.25
C ILE A 51 -17.68 -26.93 -22.88
N SER A 52 -18.92 -26.88 -22.39
CA SER A 52 -19.94 -25.87 -22.70
C SER A 52 -19.80 -24.61 -21.83
N MET A 53 -18.63 -24.34 -21.24
CA MET A 53 -18.36 -23.05 -20.62
C MET A 53 -17.78 -22.13 -21.67
N ALA A 54 -18.62 -21.16 -22.03
CA ALA A 54 -18.33 -20.01 -22.84
C ALA A 54 -16.98 -19.38 -22.45
N PRO A 55 -16.41 -18.54 -23.34
CA PRO A 55 -15.24 -17.75 -23.01
C PRO A 55 -15.29 -17.16 -21.60
N PRO A 56 -14.13 -16.98 -20.92
CA PRO A 56 -14.09 -16.58 -19.52
C PRO A 56 -15.02 -15.40 -19.27
N GLN A 57 -15.72 -15.43 -18.13
CA GLN A 57 -16.75 -14.44 -17.81
C GLN A 57 -16.20 -13.01 -17.94
N LYS A 58 -17.11 -12.09 -18.22
CA LYS A 58 -16.81 -10.66 -18.31
C LYS A 58 -16.06 -10.22 -17.04
N SER A 59 -14.91 -9.56 -17.18
CA SER A 59 -14.24 -8.91 -16.05
C SER A 59 -15.14 -7.79 -15.50
N VAL A 60 -15.14 -7.62 -14.19
CA VAL A 60 -15.93 -6.59 -13.48
C VAL A 60 -15.11 -5.30 -13.40
N GLU A 61 -15.82 -4.17 -13.31
CA GLU A 61 -15.32 -2.78 -13.25
C GLU A 61 -13.89 -2.64 -12.70
N GLY A 62 -13.09 -1.82 -13.39
CA GLY A 62 -11.73 -1.50 -12.98
C GLY A 62 -11.61 -0.10 -12.39
N GLN A 63 -10.56 0.11 -11.60
CA GLN A 63 -10.11 1.43 -11.16
C GLN A 63 -8.86 1.82 -11.96
N VAL A 64 -8.67 3.12 -12.16
CA VAL A 64 -7.49 3.66 -12.84
C VAL A 64 -6.76 4.58 -11.87
N GLU A 65 -5.45 4.42 -11.80
CA GLU A 65 -4.56 5.26 -11.01
C GLU A 65 -3.54 5.92 -11.95
N GLN A 66 -3.19 7.17 -11.67
CA GLN A 66 -2.18 7.88 -12.44
C GLN A 66 -0.79 7.54 -11.91
N HIS A 67 0.13 7.19 -12.82
CA HIS A 67 1.50 6.81 -12.44
C HIS A 67 2.53 7.82 -12.94
N SER A 68 2.41 8.31 -14.17
CA SER A 68 3.38 9.24 -14.77
C SER A 68 2.82 10.01 -15.97
N MET A 69 3.66 10.82 -16.62
CA MET A 69 3.35 11.71 -17.74
C MET A 69 2.73 11.02 -18.96
N GLU A 70 3.03 9.73 -19.14
CA GLU A 70 2.54 8.91 -20.26
C GLU A 70 1.97 7.55 -19.78
N GLU A 71 1.71 7.42 -18.46
CA GLU A 71 1.39 6.14 -17.85
C GLU A 71 0.16 6.18 -16.92
N LEU A 72 -0.78 5.26 -17.17
CA LEU A 72 -1.92 4.99 -16.27
C LEU A 72 -1.91 3.52 -15.85
N THR A 73 -2.11 3.26 -14.56
CA THR A 73 -2.26 1.90 -14.02
C THR A 73 -3.73 1.53 -13.97
N VAL A 74 -4.08 0.45 -14.66
CA VAL A 74 -5.43 -0.12 -14.70
C VAL A 74 -5.47 -1.32 -13.76
N GLN A 75 -6.39 -1.30 -12.79
CA GLN A 75 -6.67 -2.41 -11.89
C GLN A 75 -8.08 -2.94 -12.15
N PHE A 76 -8.28 -4.25 -12.24
CA PHE A 76 -9.61 -4.83 -12.46
C PHE A 76 -9.75 -6.21 -11.81
N SER A 77 -10.98 -6.56 -11.45
CA SER A 77 -11.28 -7.87 -10.88
C SER A 77 -11.24 -8.96 -11.94
N THR A 78 -10.71 -10.11 -11.56
CA THR A 78 -10.64 -11.27 -12.44
C THR A 78 -12.02 -11.91 -12.61
N ALA A 79 -12.21 -12.58 -13.75
CA ALA A 79 -13.42 -13.36 -13.98
C ALA A 79 -13.48 -14.49 -12.94
N PRO A 80 -14.61 -14.68 -12.22
CA PRO A 80 -14.73 -15.74 -11.24
C PRO A 80 -14.48 -17.09 -11.91
N LEU A 81 -13.60 -17.89 -11.32
CA LEU A 81 -13.21 -19.19 -11.86
C LEU A 81 -14.42 -20.13 -11.84
N PRO A 82 -14.89 -20.61 -13.01
CA PRO A 82 -15.99 -21.56 -13.02
C PRO A 82 -15.46 -22.95 -12.64
N LEU A 83 -15.62 -23.31 -11.37
CA LEU A 83 -15.26 -24.62 -10.80
C LEU A 83 -13.75 -24.97 -10.82
N SER A 84 -13.38 -25.99 -10.04
CA SER A 84 -12.01 -26.43 -9.74
C SER A 84 -11.28 -27.14 -10.89
N LEU A 85 -11.40 -26.66 -12.13
CA LEU A 85 -10.74 -27.25 -13.30
C LEU A 85 -9.60 -26.33 -13.80
N PRO A 86 -8.33 -26.65 -13.50
CA PRO A 86 -7.21 -25.74 -13.71
C PRO A 86 -6.94 -25.38 -15.18
N PHE A 87 -7.23 -26.29 -16.12
CA PHE A 87 -7.00 -26.05 -17.54
C PHE A 87 -7.98 -25.05 -18.18
N LEU A 88 -9.05 -24.66 -17.47
CA LEU A 88 -10.02 -23.66 -17.94
C LEU A 88 -9.78 -22.27 -17.33
N HIS A 89 -8.82 -22.14 -16.43
CA HIS A 89 -8.50 -20.87 -15.79
C HIS A 89 -8.04 -19.83 -16.82
N VAL A 90 -8.33 -18.57 -16.49
CA VAL A 90 -7.84 -17.44 -17.28
C VAL A 90 -6.31 -17.42 -17.21
N SER A 91 -5.69 -17.46 -18.38
CA SER A 91 -4.22 -17.52 -18.55
C SER A 91 -3.62 -16.17 -18.93
N SER A 92 -4.44 -15.29 -19.48
CA SER A 92 -4.05 -13.94 -19.92
C SER A 92 -5.26 -13.02 -19.97
N TYR A 93 -5.01 -11.72 -19.99
CA TYR A 93 -6.03 -10.69 -20.18
C TYR A 93 -5.64 -9.75 -21.31
N ASP A 94 -6.59 -9.37 -22.15
CA ASP A 94 -6.40 -8.23 -23.04
C ASP A 94 -6.93 -6.96 -22.36
N ILE A 95 -6.20 -5.86 -22.47
CA ILE A 95 -6.65 -4.50 -22.12
C ILE A 95 -6.72 -3.69 -23.40
N GLN A 96 -7.83 -2.98 -23.60
CA GLN A 96 -7.98 -2.02 -24.69
C GLN A 96 -8.32 -0.65 -24.13
N TRP A 97 -7.78 0.40 -24.75
CA TRP A 97 -8.04 1.79 -24.37
C TRP A 97 -8.42 2.67 -25.55
N THR A 98 -9.26 3.67 -25.27
CA THR A 98 -9.65 4.70 -26.23
C THR A 98 -9.53 6.07 -25.59
N SER A 99 -9.18 7.09 -26.38
CA SER A 99 -9.25 8.49 -26.00
C SER A 99 -10.28 9.23 -26.84
N VAL A 100 -10.75 10.38 -26.34
CA VAL A 100 -11.53 11.32 -27.14
C VAL A 100 -10.58 12.06 -28.07
N GLY A 101 -10.76 11.90 -29.38
CA GLY A 101 -10.00 12.64 -30.38
C GLY A 101 -10.41 14.12 -30.43
N THR A 102 -9.66 14.94 -31.17
CA THR A 102 -10.11 16.30 -31.54
C THR A 102 -11.37 16.17 -32.41
N GLY A 103 -12.55 16.29 -31.80
CA GLY A 103 -13.85 16.03 -32.45
C GLY A 103 -14.83 15.13 -31.66
N GLU A 104 -14.63 14.94 -30.35
CA GLU A 104 -15.58 14.32 -29.39
C GLU A 104 -15.93 12.83 -29.62
N SER A 105 -15.32 12.17 -30.60
CA SER A 105 -15.51 10.73 -30.84
C SER A 105 -14.40 9.88 -30.18
N TRP A 106 -14.81 8.81 -29.50
CA TRP A 106 -13.89 7.83 -28.91
C TRP A 106 -13.24 6.97 -29.99
N THR A 107 -11.91 6.99 -30.06
CA THR A 107 -11.14 6.19 -31.02
C THR A 107 -10.22 5.22 -30.29
N THR A 108 -10.20 3.96 -30.70
CA THR A 108 -9.25 2.97 -30.14
C THR A 108 -7.83 3.38 -30.45
N GLN A 109 -7.03 3.55 -29.40
CA GLN A 109 -5.62 3.91 -29.53
C GLN A 109 -4.70 2.70 -29.40
N GLY A 110 -5.06 1.70 -28.58
CA GLY A 110 -4.24 0.51 -28.45
C GLY A 110 -4.92 -0.64 -27.71
N GLU A 111 -4.28 -1.81 -27.82
CA GLU A 111 -4.64 -3.06 -27.15
C GLU A 111 -3.36 -3.80 -26.75
N ILE A 112 -3.33 -4.41 -25.56
CA ILE A 112 -2.19 -5.17 -25.06
C ILE A 112 -2.66 -6.46 -24.39
N THR A 113 -1.93 -7.55 -24.58
CA THR A 113 -2.17 -8.82 -23.89
C THR A 113 -1.19 -8.96 -22.72
N ILE A 114 -1.73 -9.12 -21.52
CA ILE A 114 -0.99 -9.43 -20.30
C ILE A 114 -0.96 -10.94 -20.16
N SER A 115 0.24 -11.52 -20.22
CA SER A 115 0.46 -12.96 -20.09
C SER A 115 0.99 -13.30 -18.70
N GLY A 116 0.73 -14.53 -18.22
CA GLY A 116 1.32 -15.02 -16.97
C GLY A 116 0.58 -14.58 -15.70
N VAL A 117 -0.73 -14.33 -15.79
CA VAL A 117 -1.55 -14.08 -14.60
C VAL A 117 -1.66 -15.38 -13.79
N THR A 118 -1.22 -15.34 -12.54
CA THR A 118 -1.24 -16.50 -11.64
C THR A 118 -2.67 -16.80 -11.18
N GLU A 119 -3.01 -18.09 -11.11
CA GLU A 119 -4.30 -18.57 -10.60
C GLU A 119 -4.58 -18.05 -9.18
N GLY A 120 -5.85 -17.79 -8.88
CA GLY A 120 -6.29 -17.36 -7.54
C GLY A 120 -6.01 -15.89 -7.21
N THR A 121 -5.64 -15.07 -8.20
CA THR A 121 -5.61 -13.61 -8.04
C THR A 121 -7.01 -13.05 -8.25
N ASP A 122 -7.56 -12.38 -7.23
CA ASP A 122 -8.88 -11.74 -7.31
C ASP A 122 -8.84 -10.41 -8.08
N ALA A 123 -7.63 -9.87 -8.31
CA ALA A 123 -7.38 -8.63 -9.03
C ALA A 123 -6.09 -8.69 -9.85
N VAL A 124 -6.09 -8.02 -11.00
CA VAL A 124 -4.94 -7.83 -11.88
C VAL A 124 -4.69 -6.33 -12.07
N SER A 125 -3.42 -5.93 -12.04
CA SER A 125 -2.98 -4.55 -12.31
C SER A 125 -2.02 -4.50 -13.50
N TYR A 126 -2.10 -3.42 -14.29
CA TYR A 126 -1.18 -3.18 -15.40
C TYR A 126 -1.00 -1.70 -15.70
N THR A 127 0.25 -1.27 -15.88
CA THR A 127 0.60 0.10 -16.27
C THR A 127 0.63 0.21 -17.81
N VAL A 128 -0.37 0.87 -18.36
CA VAL A 128 -0.44 1.23 -19.78
C VAL A 128 0.48 2.43 -20.02
N LYS A 129 1.40 2.30 -20.98
CA LYS A 129 2.44 3.30 -21.30
C LYS A 129 2.22 3.95 -22.66
N GLY A 130 2.91 5.06 -22.91
CA GLY A 130 2.88 5.77 -24.20
C GLY A 130 1.53 6.43 -24.50
N LEU A 131 0.81 6.80 -23.45
CA LEU A 131 -0.46 7.52 -23.57
C LEU A 131 -0.18 9.00 -23.82
N ASP A 132 -0.94 9.62 -24.73
CA ASP A 132 -0.87 11.07 -24.95
C ASP A 132 -1.19 11.81 -23.63
N PRO A 133 -0.35 12.78 -23.22
CA PRO A 133 -0.58 13.59 -22.04
C PRO A 133 -1.90 14.39 -22.12
N GLU A 134 -2.46 14.70 -20.94
CA GLU A 134 -3.66 15.50 -20.70
C GLU A 134 -4.92 14.99 -21.41
N ARG A 135 -4.91 13.74 -21.88
CA ARG A 135 -6.09 13.09 -22.49
C ARG A 135 -6.84 12.21 -21.50
N VAL A 136 -8.16 12.27 -21.58
CA VAL A 136 -9.04 11.33 -20.86
C VAL A 136 -9.16 10.04 -21.65
N TYR A 137 -9.08 8.92 -20.94
CA TYR A 137 -9.20 7.57 -21.49
C TYR A 137 -10.39 6.83 -20.90
N ARG A 138 -10.80 5.78 -21.61
CA ARG A 138 -11.62 4.70 -21.06
C ARG A 138 -10.99 3.37 -21.42
N PHE A 139 -11.16 2.41 -20.54
CA PHE A 139 -10.54 1.09 -20.63
C PHE A 139 -11.60 0.01 -20.62
N ARG A 140 -11.27 -1.13 -21.24
CA ARG A 140 -12.03 -2.37 -21.09
C ARG A 140 -11.08 -3.54 -21.09
N THR A 141 -11.48 -4.62 -20.43
CA THR A 141 -10.64 -5.82 -20.30
C THR A 141 -11.43 -7.08 -20.67
N ARG A 142 -10.73 -8.15 -21.03
CA ARG A 142 -11.33 -9.48 -21.20
C ARG A 142 -10.33 -10.56 -20.82
N GLY A 143 -10.81 -11.63 -20.21
CA GLY A 143 -9.98 -12.81 -19.95
C GLY A 143 -9.79 -13.67 -21.20
N LYS A 144 -8.72 -14.47 -21.23
CA LYS A 144 -8.49 -15.51 -22.24
C LYS A 144 -8.00 -16.79 -21.59
N ASN A 145 -8.55 -17.91 -22.04
CA ASN A 145 -8.05 -19.23 -21.70
C ASN A 145 -7.70 -19.99 -22.99
N LEU A 146 -7.38 -21.28 -22.87
CA LEU A 146 -7.02 -22.12 -24.01
C LEU A 146 -8.13 -22.23 -25.08
N LEU A 147 -9.39 -21.97 -24.71
CA LEU A 147 -10.54 -22.02 -25.62
C LEU A 147 -10.80 -20.70 -26.35
N GLY A 148 -10.19 -19.60 -25.89
CA GLY A 148 -10.27 -18.31 -26.56
C GLY A 148 -10.59 -17.15 -25.61
N ALA A 149 -11.03 -16.04 -26.21
CA ALA A 149 -11.21 -14.76 -25.53
C ALA A 149 -12.66 -14.54 -25.07
N GLY A 150 -12.78 -14.12 -23.80
CA GLY A 150 -14.00 -13.66 -23.13
C GLY A 150 -14.74 -12.54 -23.86
N PRO A 151 -16.03 -12.29 -23.55
CA PRO A 151 -16.61 -11.00 -23.84
C PRO A 151 -15.80 -9.89 -23.16
N TRP A 152 -15.75 -8.73 -23.81
CA TRP A 152 -15.20 -7.53 -23.19
C TRP A 152 -16.05 -7.06 -22.01
N SER A 153 -15.39 -6.48 -21.01
CA SER A 153 -16.05 -5.66 -19.99
C SER A 153 -16.79 -4.48 -20.62
N ASP A 154 -17.64 -3.83 -19.82
CA ASP A 154 -18.09 -2.49 -20.17
C ASP A 154 -16.87 -1.56 -20.15
N TRP A 155 -16.95 -0.48 -20.91
CA TRP A 155 -15.97 0.59 -20.82
C TRP A 155 -16.09 1.25 -19.45
N PHE A 156 -15.00 1.27 -18.69
CA PHE A 156 -14.90 2.06 -17.47
C PHE A 156 -13.97 3.26 -17.71
N PRO A 157 -14.34 4.47 -17.25
CA PRO A 157 -13.58 5.68 -17.52
C PRO A 157 -12.30 5.74 -16.67
N SER A 158 -11.32 6.56 -17.08
CA SER A 158 -10.22 7.00 -16.20
C SER A 158 -10.68 7.96 -15.09
N ASN A 159 -11.99 8.24 -15.01
CA ASN A 159 -12.63 9.08 -14.01
C ASN A 159 -12.04 10.51 -13.92
N GLY A 160 -11.63 11.06 -15.06
CA GLY A 160 -11.02 12.40 -15.15
C GLY A 160 -9.50 12.40 -14.92
N LEU A 161 -8.90 11.27 -14.57
CA LEU A 161 -7.44 11.12 -14.57
C LEU A 161 -6.93 11.15 -16.01
N VAL A 162 -5.87 11.92 -16.22
CA VAL A 162 -5.19 12.04 -17.51
C VAL A 162 -3.72 11.65 -17.32
N PRO A 163 -3.05 11.00 -18.29
CA PRO A 163 -1.60 10.87 -18.27
C PRO A 163 -1.01 12.28 -18.25
N GLY A 164 -0.04 12.54 -17.39
CA GLY A 164 0.45 13.89 -17.16
C GLY A 164 1.26 13.92 -15.88
N PRO A 165 1.87 15.05 -15.49
CA PRO A 165 2.18 15.21 -14.08
C PRO A 165 0.90 14.83 -13.32
N GLY A 166 1.00 13.95 -12.31
CA GLY A 166 -0.08 13.73 -11.34
C GLY A 166 -0.77 15.05 -11.06
N PRO A 167 -2.12 15.13 -10.84
CA PRO A 167 -2.76 16.40 -10.56
C PRO A 167 -1.81 17.19 -9.69
N THR A 168 -1.29 18.31 -10.19
CA THR A 168 -0.45 19.17 -9.36
C THR A 168 -1.31 19.32 -8.14
N PRO A 169 -0.88 18.80 -6.96
CA PRO A 169 -1.78 18.70 -5.83
C PRO A 169 -2.43 20.06 -5.76
N THR A 170 -3.76 20.11 -6.00
CA THR A 170 -4.52 21.35 -5.77
C THR A 170 -3.96 21.80 -4.45
N PRO A 171 -3.35 23.01 -4.33
CA PRO A 171 -2.76 23.40 -3.07
C PRO A 171 -3.84 23.12 -2.05
N GLU A 172 -3.63 22.07 -1.26
CA GLU A 172 -4.45 21.80 -0.11
C GLU A 172 -4.48 23.17 0.56
N PRO A 173 -5.67 23.75 0.88
CA PRO A 173 -5.71 25.06 1.51
C PRO A 173 -4.67 24.98 2.59
N THR A 174 -3.53 25.69 2.43
CA THR A 174 -2.29 25.33 3.13
C THR A 174 -2.74 25.09 4.53
N ALA A 175 -2.67 23.83 5.03
CA ALA A 175 -3.12 23.55 6.38
C ALA A 175 -2.41 24.62 7.17
N THR A 176 -3.16 25.61 7.68
CA THR A 176 -2.58 26.83 8.27
C THR A 176 -1.49 26.26 9.14
N PRO A 177 -0.19 26.49 8.82
CA PRO A 177 0.89 25.60 9.26
C PRO A 177 0.57 25.31 10.70
N THR A 178 0.19 24.06 11.03
CA THR A 178 -0.24 23.73 12.39
C THR A 178 0.82 24.35 13.23
N PRO A 179 0.53 25.43 13.99
CA PRO A 179 1.54 26.40 14.36
C PRO A 179 2.65 25.59 14.96
N THR A 180 3.81 25.52 14.29
CA THR A 180 4.94 24.75 14.79
C THR A 180 5.05 25.24 16.23
N PRO A 181 4.82 24.36 17.23
CA PRO A 181 4.57 24.82 18.58
C PRO A 181 5.72 25.73 18.92
N THR A 182 5.44 27.04 19.04
CA THR A 182 6.52 27.98 19.26
C THR A 182 7.02 27.65 20.65
N PRO A 183 8.31 27.29 20.80
CA PRO A 183 8.80 26.83 22.07
C PRO A 183 8.52 27.88 23.14
N GLN A 184 7.94 27.47 24.26
CA GLN A 184 7.75 28.41 25.36
C GLN A 184 9.13 28.79 25.89
N THR A 185 9.42 30.09 25.89
CA THR A 185 10.73 30.57 26.32
C THR A 185 10.79 30.60 27.83
N GLU A 186 11.78 29.92 28.37
CA GLU A 186 12.10 29.93 29.79
C GLU A 186 13.44 30.64 29.98
N THR A 187 13.38 31.78 30.66
CA THR A 187 14.55 32.57 31.02
C THR A 187 15.22 31.97 32.23
N ASN A 188 16.56 32.00 32.28
CA ASN A 188 17.38 31.49 33.40
C ASN A 188 17.38 29.96 33.57
N THR A 189 16.93 29.22 32.55
CA THR A 189 17.07 27.75 32.48
C THR A 189 18.45 27.35 31.93
N VAL A 190 19.19 28.31 31.40
CA VAL A 190 20.56 28.18 30.92
C VAL A 190 21.44 29.08 31.76
N TYR A 191 22.60 28.56 32.20
CA TYR A 191 23.64 29.33 32.87
C TYR A 191 24.98 29.17 32.14
N PHE A 192 25.87 30.12 32.37
CA PHE A 192 27.25 30.03 31.91
C PHE A 192 28.12 29.43 33.01
N ASN A 193 29.15 28.70 32.63
CA ASN A 193 30.17 28.18 33.55
C ASN A 193 31.00 29.27 34.24
N THR A 194 30.80 30.54 33.90
CA THR A 194 31.51 31.69 34.43
C THR A 194 30.59 32.90 34.61
N ASP A 195 30.87 33.69 35.63
CA ASP A 195 30.30 35.03 35.83
C ASP A 195 31.26 36.14 35.36
N ASP A 196 32.48 35.77 34.95
CA ASP A 196 33.48 36.72 34.46
C ASP A 196 33.08 37.27 33.10
N ARG A 197 33.62 38.45 32.77
CA ARG A 197 33.37 39.06 31.47
C ARG A 197 34.01 38.19 30.36
N PRO A 198 33.31 37.97 29.24
CA PRO A 198 33.86 37.25 28.09
C PRO A 198 35.15 37.89 27.61
N THR A 199 36.18 37.08 27.34
CA THR A 199 37.47 37.55 26.80
C THR A 199 37.73 36.88 25.45
N VAL A 200 38.32 37.61 24.51
CA VAL A 200 38.69 37.04 23.20
C VAL A 200 39.63 35.85 23.40
N GLY A 201 39.31 34.74 22.74
CA GLY A 201 40.10 33.50 22.82
C GLY A 201 39.85 32.64 24.05
N GLU A 202 38.99 33.07 24.98
CA GLU A 202 38.57 32.28 26.15
C GLU A 202 37.18 31.68 25.94
N SER A 203 37.08 30.35 26.01
CA SER A 203 35.81 29.65 25.75
C SER A 203 34.82 29.82 26.90
N ILE A 204 33.58 30.16 26.56
CA ILE A 204 32.43 30.19 27.47
C ILE A 204 31.56 29.00 27.14
N THR A 205 31.14 28.25 28.15
CA THR A 205 30.29 27.07 27.97
C THR A 205 28.95 27.28 28.67
N ALA A 206 27.88 26.99 27.95
CA ALA A 206 26.51 27.06 28.45
C ALA A 206 26.01 25.69 28.89
N GLN A 207 25.20 25.68 29.95
CA GLN A 207 24.63 24.46 30.51
C GLN A 207 23.18 24.68 30.92
N LEU A 208 22.38 23.62 30.85
CA LEU A 208 21.03 23.63 31.41
C LEU A 208 21.10 23.50 32.93
N THR A 209 20.25 24.26 33.65
CA THR A 209 20.04 24.08 35.08
C THR A 209 19.17 22.86 35.40
N LEU A 210 18.54 22.28 34.37
CA LEU A 210 17.69 21.11 34.46
C LEU A 210 18.54 19.83 34.57
N SER A 211 18.04 18.87 35.35
CA SER A 211 18.56 17.51 35.36
C SER A 211 18.36 16.84 33.99
N GLU A 212 19.23 15.91 33.61
CA GLU A 212 19.17 15.21 32.31
C GLU A 212 17.87 14.40 32.10
N ASP A 213 17.18 14.01 33.17
CA ASP A 213 15.89 13.33 33.13
C ASP A 213 14.70 14.28 32.98
N ALA A 214 14.91 15.59 33.16
CA ALA A 214 13.86 16.61 33.06
C ALA A 214 13.63 17.11 31.61
N TYR A 215 14.46 16.68 30.65
CA TYR A 215 14.30 17.05 29.25
C TYR A 215 14.65 15.91 28.28
N THR A 216 14.13 16.01 27.06
CA THR A 216 14.45 15.14 25.92
C THR A 216 14.61 15.97 24.64
N ASN A 217 15.12 15.36 23.57
CA ASN A 217 15.30 16.03 22.26
C ASN A 217 16.02 17.38 22.36
N LEU A 218 17.13 17.42 23.11
CA LEU A 218 17.96 18.62 23.20
C LEU A 218 18.53 18.93 21.81
N GLY A 219 18.21 20.11 21.30
CA GLY A 219 18.76 20.60 20.04
C GLY A 219 20.16 21.19 20.21
N ASP A 220 20.71 21.66 19.10
CA ASP A 220 21.95 22.43 19.11
C ASP A 220 21.76 23.78 19.80
N TRP A 221 22.80 24.23 20.47
CA TRP A 221 22.83 25.55 21.09
C TRP A 221 23.06 26.62 20.03
N GLN A 222 22.26 27.68 20.06
CA GLN A 222 22.39 28.82 19.15
C GLN A 222 22.88 30.04 19.92
N TRP A 223 24.15 30.40 19.70
CA TRP A 223 24.73 31.63 20.24
C TRP A 223 24.23 32.84 19.47
N GLN A 224 24.04 33.95 20.18
CA GLN A 224 23.59 35.22 19.63
C GLN A 224 24.44 36.37 20.18
N ILE A 225 24.61 37.40 19.35
CA ILE A 225 25.37 38.62 19.66
C ILE A 225 24.51 39.87 19.51
N SER A 226 24.71 40.87 20.37
CA SER A 226 24.05 42.18 20.31
C SER A 226 24.98 43.27 20.82
N GLU A 227 24.98 44.44 20.17
CA GLU A 227 25.73 45.62 20.63
C GLU A 227 25.08 46.29 21.86
N THR A 228 23.78 46.05 22.10
CA THR A 228 22.99 46.81 23.10
C THR A 228 22.56 45.98 24.31
N ALA A 229 22.78 44.66 24.32
CA ALA A 229 22.28 43.69 25.29
C ALA A 229 20.74 43.56 25.38
N LEU A 230 19.96 44.49 24.83
CA LEU A 230 18.52 44.58 25.05
C LEU A 230 17.70 44.10 23.85
N SER A 231 18.17 44.37 22.64
CA SER A 231 17.49 44.05 21.38
C SER A 231 18.48 43.70 20.27
N ASP A 232 17.99 43.46 19.05
CA ASP A 232 18.80 43.30 17.84
C ASP A 232 19.83 42.17 17.91
N TRP A 233 19.44 41.11 18.62
CA TRP A 233 20.22 39.89 18.73
C TRP A 233 20.29 39.18 17.39
N THR A 234 21.51 38.88 16.95
CA THR A 234 21.79 38.17 15.70
C THR A 234 22.45 36.83 15.99
N ASP A 235 22.10 35.81 15.21
CA ASP A 235 22.68 34.47 15.36
C ASP A 235 24.15 34.46 14.93
N ILE A 236 25.00 33.94 15.80
CA ILE A 236 26.40 33.67 15.46
C ILE A 236 26.43 32.41 14.60
N THR A 237 27.02 32.53 13.41
CA THR A 237 27.16 31.43 12.44
C THR A 237 28.57 30.87 12.43
N GLY A 238 28.75 29.64 11.95
CA GLY A 238 30.07 29.00 11.87
C GLY A 238 30.58 28.46 13.20
N LEU A 239 29.67 28.17 14.12
CA LEU A 239 29.96 27.48 15.38
C LEU A 239 30.49 26.07 15.13
N ASP A 240 31.22 25.54 16.11
CA ASP A 240 31.61 24.13 16.12
C ASP A 240 30.36 23.26 16.25
N THR A 241 30.14 22.37 15.28
CA THR A 241 28.98 21.46 15.28
C THR A 241 29.16 20.29 16.23
N GLU A 242 30.38 20.01 16.70
CA GLU A 242 30.65 18.96 17.69
C GLU A 242 30.51 19.47 19.13
N ASP A 243 30.73 20.77 19.36
CA ASP A 243 30.51 21.44 20.66
C ASP A 243 29.75 22.76 20.48
N THR A 244 28.44 22.65 20.25
CA THR A 244 27.58 23.84 20.08
C THR A 244 27.37 24.59 21.40
N ALA A 245 27.53 23.92 22.54
CA ALA A 245 27.33 24.49 23.88
C ALA A 245 28.41 25.51 24.26
N SER A 246 29.54 25.51 23.57
CA SER A 246 30.65 26.42 23.81
C SER A 246 30.79 27.46 22.71
N TYR A 247 31.24 28.66 23.10
CA TYR A 247 31.65 29.71 22.17
C TYR A 247 32.93 30.38 22.66
N THR A 248 33.88 30.55 21.75
CA THR A 248 35.11 31.30 22.00
C THR A 248 35.01 32.66 21.30
N PRO A 249 34.84 33.77 22.04
CA PRO A 249 34.73 35.10 21.44
C PRO A 249 35.94 35.44 20.59
N VAL A 250 35.70 36.14 19.49
CA VAL A 250 36.73 36.61 18.55
C VAL A 250 36.86 38.13 18.62
N SER A 251 37.95 38.67 18.05
CA SER A 251 38.23 40.12 18.08
C SER A 251 37.10 41.01 17.54
N THR A 252 36.23 40.51 16.66
CA THR A 252 35.07 41.25 16.14
C THR A 252 33.92 41.37 17.14
N ASP A 253 33.93 40.57 18.21
CA ASP A 253 32.87 40.56 19.20
C ASP A 253 33.12 41.57 20.33
N VAL A 254 34.33 42.12 20.42
CA VAL A 254 34.74 43.05 21.47
C VAL A 254 33.75 44.21 21.59
N GLY A 255 33.28 44.47 22.81
CA GLY A 255 32.26 45.48 23.10
C GLY A 255 30.82 44.99 22.94
N SER A 256 30.59 43.84 22.31
CA SER A 256 29.26 43.24 22.17
C SER A 256 28.89 42.36 23.36
N PHE A 257 27.62 42.04 23.48
CA PHE A 257 27.04 41.15 24.47
C PHE A 257 26.62 39.85 23.82
N LEU A 258 26.73 38.76 24.58
CA LEU A 258 26.43 37.41 24.14
C LEU A 258 25.25 36.84 24.94
N ARG A 259 24.49 35.97 24.29
CA ARG A 259 23.53 35.06 24.92
C ARG A 259 23.45 33.79 24.10
N VAL A 260 22.82 32.76 24.64
CA VAL A 260 22.59 31.51 23.94
C VAL A 260 21.21 30.97 24.28
N TYR A 261 20.60 30.27 23.33
CA TYR A 261 19.40 29.52 23.58
C TYR A 261 19.52 28.09 23.05
N VAL A 262 18.72 27.20 23.62
CA VAL A 262 18.58 25.81 23.15
C VAL A 262 17.12 25.40 23.21
N THR A 263 16.68 24.56 22.27
CA THR A 263 15.35 23.96 22.30
C THR A 263 15.41 22.56 22.90
N TYR A 264 14.42 22.22 23.71
CA TYR A 264 14.28 20.89 24.29
C TYR A 264 12.79 20.57 24.51
N THR A 265 12.47 19.32 24.81
CA THR A 265 11.13 18.87 25.20
C THR A 265 11.13 18.59 26.70
N ASP A 266 10.22 19.17 27.48
CA ASP A 266 10.13 18.93 28.92
C ASP A 266 9.53 17.55 29.28
N GLU A 267 9.45 17.24 30.57
CA GLU A 267 8.87 15.99 31.09
C GLU A 267 7.40 15.75 30.68
N TYR A 268 6.67 16.80 30.27
CA TYR A 268 5.28 16.73 29.83
C TYR A 268 5.13 16.65 28.31
N GLY A 269 6.24 16.59 27.57
CA GLY A 269 6.21 16.54 26.10
C GLY A 269 6.02 17.91 25.44
N ILE A 270 6.18 19.02 26.17
CA ILE A 270 6.03 20.38 25.64
C ILE A 270 7.37 20.89 25.11
N LEU A 271 7.36 21.45 23.90
CA LEU A 271 8.55 22.10 23.33
C LEU A 271 8.86 23.41 24.06
N LYS A 272 10.08 23.52 24.58
CA LYS A 272 10.60 24.66 25.33
C LYS A 272 11.84 25.24 24.66
N ARG A 273 12.12 26.51 24.97
CA ARG A 273 13.37 27.19 24.62
C ARG A 273 14.00 27.72 25.90
N GLY A 274 15.11 27.12 26.32
CA GLY A 274 15.91 27.64 27.42
C GLY A 274 16.74 28.83 26.91
N LEU A 275 16.65 29.97 27.59
CA LEU A 275 17.40 31.19 27.26
C LEU A 275 18.35 31.54 28.42
N SER A 276 19.61 31.79 28.09
CA SER A 276 20.62 32.23 29.05
C SER A 276 20.38 33.66 29.54
N PRO A 277 20.99 34.07 30.66
CA PRO A 277 21.23 35.49 30.89
C PRO A 277 22.08 36.09 29.77
N THR A 278 22.14 37.41 29.72
CA THR A 278 23.10 38.12 28.86
C THR A 278 24.44 38.24 29.58
N ILE A 279 25.53 37.93 28.88
CA ILE A 279 26.90 38.08 29.37
C ILE A 279 27.68 39.06 28.48
N GLY A 280 28.57 39.85 29.06
CA GLY A 280 29.32 40.86 28.31
C GLY A 280 29.49 42.19 29.06
N PRO A 281 30.05 43.21 28.40
CA PRO A 281 30.53 43.14 27.01
C PRO A 281 31.86 42.40 26.91
N VAL A 282 32.11 41.77 25.75
CA VAL A 282 33.36 41.04 25.43
C VAL A 282 34.57 41.97 25.54
N GLN A 283 35.66 41.47 26.13
CA GLN A 283 36.94 42.14 26.34
C GLN A 283 38.01 41.58 25.40
N GLU A 284 39.06 42.36 25.14
CA GLU A 284 40.25 41.92 24.40
C GLU A 284 41.07 40.88 25.14
#